data_AF-M5RYU7-F1
#
_entry.id   AF-M5RYU7-F1
#
_cell.length_a   1.000
_cell.length_b   1.000
_cell.length_c   1.000
_cell.angle_alpha   90.00
_cell.angle_beta   90.00
_cell.angle_gamma   90.00
#
_symmetry.space_group_name_H-M   'P 1'
#
loop_
_entity.id
_entity.type
_entity.pdbx_description
1 polymer ?
#
loop_
_entity_poly.entity_id
_entity_poly.type
_entity_poly.pdbx_seq_one_letter_code
_entity_poly.pdbx_strand_id
1 'polypeptide(L)'
;MSDNLYFIRRNGKCGYVNRQGDIVVDPVYSDATGFADGLGCVQDGMDLHILNVNGKVEATIENASIFGHSFSEGYLCVDRNDKLGFVDEHGNVVIDFEFQRAADVVQGMAIVQLSDDLYGLISTTGDWVFEPQYNYITEYWPDSKLTAVVVDDYRWSLRPLDGSDRLQREFASTHQEREGLVPVCPEQDGKWGWVDTRCTDVVSEQFDGTGTAFFDGTIAVVTANRWGVSDTRGNLLVQQKYNFTGDLHFGRRRFYEGAAKPGTLVGGKYGFLDAAGEIAIPARFDGALDFDGDAAMVTVGQRRDAKLGWIDENGEFFWKPNR
;
A
#
# COMPACT_ATOMS: atom_id res chain seq x y z
N MET A 1 12.50 14.63 -16.60
CA MET A 1 11.30 13.78 -16.63
C MET A 1 11.64 12.65 -17.58
N SER A 2 11.74 11.42 -17.09
CA SER A 2 12.05 10.27 -17.93
C SER A 2 10.98 10.12 -19.02
N ASP A 3 11.40 9.89 -20.26
CA ASP A 3 10.53 9.55 -21.37
C ASP A 3 9.94 8.16 -21.11
N ASN A 4 8.83 8.13 -20.36
CA ASN A 4 8.15 6.87 -20.08
C ASN A 4 7.21 6.55 -21.23
N LEU A 5 7.23 5.30 -21.68
CA LEU A 5 6.24 4.79 -22.63
C LEU A 5 5.00 4.32 -21.87
N TYR A 6 3.86 4.34 -22.56
CA TYR A 6 2.59 3.90 -22.02
C TYR A 6 2.12 2.67 -22.77
N PHE A 7 1.71 1.66 -22.00
CA PHE A 7 1.10 0.46 -22.53
C PHE A 7 -0.15 0.78 -23.35
N ILE A 8 -0.26 0.18 -24.53
CA ILE A 8 -1.46 0.22 -25.35
C ILE A 8 -1.89 -1.19 -25.76
N ARG A 9 -3.19 -1.42 -25.85
CA ARG A 9 -3.77 -2.67 -26.36
C ARG A 9 -4.71 -2.39 -27.53
N ARG A 10 -4.51 -3.05 -28.66
CA ARG A 10 -5.38 -3.00 -29.84
C ARG A 10 -5.64 -4.41 -30.35
N ASN A 11 -6.92 -4.78 -30.53
CA ASN A 11 -7.33 -6.11 -31.02
C ASN A 11 -6.70 -7.29 -30.24
N GLY A 12 -6.53 -7.15 -28.92
CA GLY A 12 -5.92 -8.17 -28.07
C GLY A 12 -4.40 -8.25 -28.14
N LYS A 13 -3.73 -7.34 -28.87
CA LYS A 13 -2.28 -7.24 -28.97
C LYS A 13 -1.75 -6.00 -28.28
N CYS A 14 -0.56 -6.10 -27.72
CA CYS A 14 0.07 -5.11 -26.86
C CYS A 14 1.27 -4.46 -27.54
N GLY A 15 1.48 -3.18 -27.25
CA GLY A 15 2.60 -2.36 -27.71
C GLY A 15 2.74 -1.12 -26.83
N TYR A 16 3.50 -0.13 -27.30
CA TYR A 16 3.83 1.06 -26.51
C TYR A 16 3.70 2.35 -27.31
N VAL A 17 3.30 3.40 -26.62
CA VAL A 17 3.13 4.76 -27.15
C VAL A 17 3.91 5.76 -26.29
N ASN A 18 4.44 6.83 -26.90
CA ASN A 18 5.04 7.94 -26.15
C ASN A 18 3.95 8.91 -25.61
N ARG A 19 4.37 9.95 -24.88
CA ARG A 19 3.46 10.99 -24.36
C ARG A 19 2.71 11.78 -25.44
N GLN A 20 3.29 11.87 -26.64
CA GLN A 20 2.73 12.59 -27.78
C GLN A 20 1.64 11.77 -28.50
N GLY A 21 1.51 10.48 -28.17
CA GLY A 21 0.56 9.56 -28.83
C GLY A 21 1.16 8.83 -30.03
N ASP A 22 2.47 8.97 -30.29
CA ASP A 22 3.15 8.24 -31.34
C ASP A 22 3.43 6.81 -30.89
N ILE A 23 3.10 5.85 -31.74
CA ILE A 23 3.39 4.43 -31.50
C ILE A 23 4.89 4.22 -31.62
N VAL A 24 5.52 3.80 -30.53
CA VAL A 24 6.96 3.48 -30.47
C VAL A 24 7.17 1.98 -30.67
N VAL A 25 6.26 1.16 -30.15
CA VAL A 25 6.24 -0.29 -30.36
C VAL A 25 4.85 -0.67 -30.86
N ASP A 26 4.78 -1.22 -32.06
CA ASP A 26 3.52 -1.63 -32.66
C ASP A 26 2.80 -2.70 -31.82
N PRO A 27 1.45 -2.64 -31.72
CA PRO A 27 0.70 -3.59 -30.93
C PRO A 27 0.60 -4.95 -31.63
N VAL A 28 1.65 -5.78 -31.49
CA VAL A 28 1.78 -7.10 -32.11
C VAL A 28 1.99 -8.23 -31.10
N TYR A 29 2.37 -7.90 -29.87
CA TYR A 29 2.73 -8.84 -28.80
C TYR A 29 1.51 -9.33 -28.03
N SER A 30 1.57 -10.53 -27.45
CA SER A 30 0.43 -11.09 -26.69
C SER A 30 0.19 -10.37 -25.37
N ASP A 31 1.26 -9.92 -24.73
CA ASP A 31 1.18 -9.16 -23.49
C ASP A 31 2.36 -8.20 -23.33
N ALA A 32 2.26 -7.26 -22.40
CA ALA A 32 3.33 -6.32 -22.09
C ALA A 32 3.21 -5.75 -20.67
N THR A 33 4.34 -5.44 -20.04
CA THR A 33 4.40 -4.82 -18.71
C THR A 33 4.20 -3.30 -18.78
N GLY A 34 3.96 -2.68 -17.62
CA GLY A 34 4.13 -1.23 -17.47
C GLY A 34 5.59 -0.83 -17.68
N PHE A 35 5.80 0.39 -18.17
CA PHE A 35 7.14 0.95 -18.33
C PHE A 35 7.59 1.58 -17.01
N ALA A 36 8.67 1.06 -16.43
CA ALA A 36 9.26 1.50 -15.17
C ALA A 36 10.78 1.41 -15.26
N ASP A 37 11.51 2.25 -14.55
CA ASP A 37 12.98 2.31 -14.57
C ASP A 37 13.59 2.47 -15.99
N GLY A 38 12.82 3.01 -16.95
CA GLY A 38 13.25 3.17 -18.34
C GLY A 38 13.21 1.86 -19.15
N LEU A 39 12.53 0.84 -18.64
CA LEU A 39 12.39 -0.48 -19.25
C LEU A 39 10.92 -0.91 -19.29
N GLY A 40 10.58 -1.72 -20.28
CA GLY A 40 9.33 -2.46 -20.36
C GLY A 40 9.58 -3.83 -20.97
N CYS A 41 8.61 -4.73 -20.90
CA CYS A 41 8.71 -6.06 -21.46
C CYS A 41 7.52 -6.37 -22.34
N VAL A 42 7.75 -7.11 -23.42
CA VAL A 42 6.70 -7.68 -24.26
C VAL A 42 6.83 -9.19 -24.36
N GLN A 43 5.69 -9.86 -24.37
CA GLN A 43 5.61 -11.30 -24.59
C GLN A 43 5.51 -11.59 -26.09
N ASP A 44 6.49 -12.31 -26.63
CA ASP A 44 6.47 -12.84 -28.00
C ASP A 44 6.53 -14.37 -27.99
N GLY A 45 5.38 -15.02 -28.24
CA GLY A 45 5.28 -16.47 -28.10
C GLY A 45 5.63 -16.92 -26.68
N MET A 46 6.67 -17.74 -26.54
CA MET A 46 7.17 -18.24 -25.26
C MET A 46 8.31 -17.40 -24.68
N ASP A 47 8.78 -16.39 -25.41
CA ASP A 47 9.95 -15.60 -25.02
C ASP A 47 9.52 -14.21 -24.56
N LEU A 48 10.31 -13.68 -23.63
CA LEU A 48 10.14 -12.33 -23.11
C LEU A 48 11.22 -11.42 -23.66
N HIS A 49 10.84 -10.27 -24.22
CA HIS A 49 11.79 -9.26 -24.68
C HIS A 49 11.74 -8.03 -23.75
N ILE A 50 12.90 -7.64 -23.22
CA ILE A 50 13.09 -6.40 -22.47
C ILE A 50 13.41 -5.29 -23.46
N LEU A 51 12.72 -4.17 -23.38
CA LEU A 51 12.87 -3.02 -24.27
C LEU A 51 13.24 -1.76 -23.50
N ASN A 52 14.07 -0.92 -24.11
CA ASN A 52 14.34 0.44 -23.65
C ASN A 52 13.26 1.44 -24.09
N VAL A 53 13.34 2.69 -23.62
CA VAL A 53 12.41 3.79 -23.94
C VAL A 53 12.25 4.11 -25.43
N ASN A 54 13.15 3.63 -26.29
CA ASN A 54 13.06 3.78 -27.75
C ASN A 54 12.37 2.59 -28.43
N GLY A 55 11.86 1.62 -27.66
CA GLY A 55 11.25 0.39 -28.18
C GLY A 55 12.26 -0.62 -28.72
N LYS A 56 13.56 -0.43 -28.46
CA LYS A 56 14.60 -1.38 -28.88
C LYS A 56 14.72 -2.49 -27.85
N VAL A 57 14.75 -3.74 -28.33
CA VAL A 57 15.06 -4.91 -27.50
C VAL A 57 16.50 -4.82 -26.99
N GLU A 58 16.67 -4.82 -25.68
CA GLU A 58 17.98 -4.87 -25.00
C GLU A 58 18.34 -6.29 -24.57
N ALA A 59 17.35 -7.10 -24.20
CA ALA A 59 17.56 -8.49 -23.80
C ALA A 59 16.37 -9.38 -24.14
N THR A 60 16.62 -10.68 -24.26
CA THR A 60 15.60 -11.71 -24.48
C THR A 60 15.79 -12.82 -23.47
N ILE A 61 14.69 -13.21 -22.83
CA ILE A 61 14.65 -14.30 -21.86
C ILE A 61 13.83 -15.42 -22.49
N GLU A 62 14.50 -16.51 -22.83
CA GLU A 62 13.87 -17.64 -23.49
C GLU A 62 12.97 -18.42 -22.53
N ASN A 63 11.87 -18.94 -23.07
CA ASN A 63 10.89 -19.79 -22.38
C ASN A 63 10.44 -19.18 -21.04
N ALA A 64 10.05 -17.92 -21.07
CA ALA A 64 9.69 -17.16 -19.88
C ALA A 64 8.47 -16.29 -20.16
N SER A 65 7.65 -16.09 -19.14
CA SER A 65 6.43 -15.32 -19.24
C SER A 65 6.33 -14.19 -18.22
N ILE A 66 5.62 -13.13 -18.60
CA ILE A 66 5.35 -11.99 -17.74
C ILE A 66 4.56 -12.46 -16.51
N PHE A 67 5.13 -12.23 -15.33
CA PHE A 67 4.44 -12.38 -14.06
C PHE A 67 4.35 -11.04 -13.32
N GLY A 68 5.47 -10.32 -13.19
CA GLY A 68 5.53 -9.00 -12.59
C GLY A 68 4.84 -7.91 -13.42
N HIS A 69 4.46 -6.82 -12.75
CA HIS A 69 3.73 -5.71 -13.40
C HIS A 69 4.65 -4.76 -14.18
N SER A 70 5.87 -4.57 -13.70
CA SER A 70 6.93 -3.74 -14.30
C SER A 70 8.26 -4.05 -13.63
N PHE A 71 9.35 -3.44 -14.10
CA PHE A 71 10.58 -3.42 -13.32
C PHE A 71 10.37 -2.67 -11.99
N SER A 72 11.05 -3.11 -10.95
CA SER A 72 11.16 -2.44 -9.66
C SER A 72 12.61 -2.52 -9.19
N GLU A 73 13.24 -1.36 -8.99
CA GLU A 73 14.65 -1.24 -8.63
C GLU A 73 15.61 -1.93 -9.61
N GLY A 74 15.25 -1.98 -10.90
CA GLY A 74 16.04 -2.64 -11.94
C GLY A 74 15.87 -4.17 -12.02
N TYR A 75 14.92 -4.74 -11.29
CA TYR A 75 14.61 -6.17 -11.31
C TYR A 75 13.18 -6.43 -11.79
N LEU A 76 12.96 -7.59 -12.41
CA LEU A 76 11.64 -8.03 -12.84
C LEU A 76 11.37 -9.46 -12.35
N CYS A 77 10.20 -9.69 -11.76
CA CYS A 77 9.72 -11.03 -11.46
C CYS A 77 9.16 -11.69 -12.74
N VAL A 78 9.67 -12.87 -13.05
CA VAL A 78 9.37 -13.59 -14.29
C VAL A 78 8.98 -15.03 -13.95
N ASP A 79 8.02 -15.58 -14.70
CA ASP A 79 7.65 -16.99 -14.62
C ASP A 79 8.41 -17.81 -15.67
N ARG A 80 8.93 -18.97 -15.26
CA ARG A 80 9.47 -20.00 -16.16
C ARG A 80 9.02 -21.37 -15.66
N ASN A 81 8.13 -22.01 -16.40
CA ASN A 81 7.59 -23.35 -16.10
C ASN A 81 6.89 -23.40 -14.73
N ASP A 82 5.95 -22.47 -14.48
CA ASP A 82 5.16 -22.38 -13.24
C ASP A 82 6.00 -22.12 -11.98
N LYS A 83 7.17 -21.53 -12.18
CA LYS A 83 8.11 -21.15 -11.13
C LYS A 83 8.60 -19.73 -11.38
N LEU A 84 8.59 -18.94 -10.31
CA LEU A 84 8.99 -17.55 -10.33
C LEU A 84 10.44 -17.40 -9.93
N GLY A 85 11.13 -16.50 -10.63
CA GLY A 85 12.48 -16.03 -10.35
C GLY A 85 12.58 -14.55 -10.67
N PHE A 86 13.78 -13.98 -10.48
CA PHE A 86 14.04 -12.58 -10.79
C PHE A 86 15.16 -12.44 -11.81
N VAL A 87 14.98 -11.48 -12.70
CA VAL A 87 15.98 -11.08 -13.70
C VAL A 87 16.35 -9.62 -13.54
N ASP A 88 17.57 -9.26 -13.95
CA ASP A 88 18.01 -7.87 -14.05
C ASP A 88 17.59 -7.21 -15.38
N GLU A 89 17.92 -5.93 -15.54
CA GLU A 89 17.69 -5.14 -16.75
C GLU A 89 18.33 -5.68 -18.04
N HIS A 90 19.29 -6.60 -17.91
CA HIS A 90 19.95 -7.28 -19.02
C HIS A 90 19.40 -8.69 -19.26
N GLY A 91 18.36 -9.09 -18.54
CA GLY A 91 17.74 -10.40 -18.63
C GLY A 91 18.56 -11.52 -17.98
N ASN A 92 19.58 -11.19 -17.18
CA ASN A 92 20.32 -12.20 -16.42
C ASN A 92 19.46 -12.65 -15.23
N VAL A 93 19.44 -13.96 -14.97
CA VAL A 93 18.80 -14.52 -13.78
C VAL A 93 19.64 -14.12 -12.56
N VAL A 94 19.04 -13.36 -11.65
CA VAL A 94 19.67 -12.96 -10.37
C VAL A 94 19.17 -13.78 -9.20
N ILE A 95 17.95 -14.29 -9.30
CA ILE A 95 17.35 -15.22 -8.35
C ILE A 95 16.69 -16.33 -9.18
N ASP A 96 17.04 -17.58 -8.87
CA ASP A 96 16.60 -18.76 -9.62
C ASP A 96 15.07 -18.98 -9.56
N PHE A 97 14.56 -19.68 -10.57
CA PHE A 97 13.14 -19.98 -10.74
C PHE A 97 12.71 -21.12 -9.83
N GLU A 98 12.44 -20.82 -8.56
CA GLU A 98 12.12 -21.83 -7.54
C GLU A 98 10.80 -21.57 -6.81
N PHE A 99 10.28 -20.35 -6.90
CA PHE A 99 9.17 -19.88 -6.07
C PHE A 99 7.80 -20.09 -6.72
N GLN A 100 6.77 -20.31 -5.91
CA GLN A 100 5.37 -20.32 -6.37
C GLN A 100 4.74 -18.93 -6.35
N ARG A 101 5.19 -18.07 -5.42
CA ARG A 101 4.79 -16.66 -5.36
C ARG A 101 6.00 -15.79 -5.05
N ALA A 102 5.94 -14.57 -5.57
CA ALA A 102 6.95 -13.54 -5.35
C ALA A 102 6.28 -12.16 -5.44
N ALA A 103 6.67 -11.26 -4.54
CA ALA A 103 6.36 -9.83 -4.65
C ALA A 103 7.46 -9.10 -5.44
N ASP A 104 7.18 -7.88 -5.87
CA ASP A 104 8.19 -7.05 -6.53
C ASP A 104 9.37 -6.74 -5.58
N VAL A 105 10.54 -6.46 -6.17
CA VAL A 105 11.72 -6.08 -5.39
C VAL A 105 11.52 -4.69 -4.79
N VAL A 106 11.72 -4.57 -3.48
CA VAL A 106 11.68 -3.31 -2.74
C VAL A 106 12.85 -3.31 -1.74
N GLN A 107 13.64 -2.24 -1.73
CA GLN A 107 14.87 -2.11 -0.95
C GLN A 107 15.88 -3.26 -1.18
N GLY A 108 16.00 -3.73 -2.42
CA GLY A 108 16.91 -4.82 -2.78
C GLY A 108 16.52 -6.17 -2.19
N MET A 109 15.25 -6.36 -1.82
CA MET A 109 14.72 -7.61 -1.28
C MET A 109 13.36 -7.94 -1.89
N ALA A 110 12.97 -9.22 -1.86
CA ALA A 110 11.67 -9.69 -2.30
C ALA A 110 11.07 -10.68 -1.30
N ILE A 111 9.75 -10.58 -1.09
CA ILE A 111 8.98 -11.59 -0.36
C ILE A 111 8.71 -12.73 -1.33
N VAL A 112 9.11 -13.94 -0.96
CA VAL A 112 8.99 -15.13 -1.81
C VAL A 112 8.36 -16.29 -1.05
N GLN A 113 7.74 -17.21 -1.79
CA GLN A 113 7.09 -18.40 -1.25
C GLN A 113 7.55 -19.65 -2.01
N LEU A 114 8.16 -20.62 -1.32
CA LEU A 114 8.63 -21.87 -1.93
C LEU A 114 7.49 -22.88 -2.17
N SER A 115 6.59 -23.00 -1.20
CA SER A 115 5.42 -23.89 -1.18
C SER A 115 4.22 -23.19 -0.56
N ASP A 116 3.03 -23.79 -0.68
CA ASP A 116 1.72 -23.12 -0.50
C ASP A 116 1.52 -22.29 0.78
N ASP A 117 2.34 -22.47 1.82
CA ASP A 117 2.04 -21.94 3.16
C ASP A 117 3.10 -21.01 3.78
N LEU A 118 4.35 -21.01 3.33
CA LEU A 118 5.45 -20.31 4.03
C LEU A 118 6.21 -19.32 3.15
N TYR A 119 6.25 -18.07 3.62
CA TYR A 119 6.95 -16.94 3.04
C TYR A 119 8.32 -16.76 3.70
N GLY A 120 9.28 -16.35 2.89
CA GLY A 120 10.60 -15.88 3.29
C GLY A 120 10.94 -14.55 2.64
N LEU A 121 12.09 -14.01 3.01
CA LEU A 121 12.63 -12.76 2.51
C LEU A 121 14.02 -13.01 1.92
N ILE A 122 14.20 -12.76 0.64
CA ILE A 122 15.46 -12.96 -0.08
C ILE A 122 15.99 -11.62 -0.59
N SER A 123 17.30 -11.42 -0.54
CA SER A 123 17.96 -10.26 -1.14
C SER A 123 18.11 -10.44 -2.65
N THR A 124 18.35 -9.35 -3.38
CA THR A 124 18.69 -9.40 -4.81
C THR A 124 20.08 -10.02 -5.09
N THR A 125 20.87 -10.31 -4.05
CA THR A 125 22.10 -11.12 -4.17
C THR A 125 21.83 -12.62 -4.12
N GLY A 126 20.58 -13.03 -3.85
CA GLY A 126 20.19 -14.42 -3.68
C GLY A 126 20.38 -14.96 -2.25
N ASP A 127 20.74 -14.10 -1.29
CA ASP A 127 20.93 -14.49 0.10
C ASP A 127 19.62 -14.39 0.89
N TRP A 128 19.34 -15.39 1.72
CA TRP A 128 18.18 -15.34 2.63
C TRP A 128 18.40 -14.30 3.73
N VAL A 129 17.51 -13.31 3.80
CA VAL A 129 17.36 -12.45 4.97
C VAL A 129 16.53 -13.18 6.02
N PHE A 130 15.42 -13.78 5.57
CA PHE A 130 14.70 -14.76 6.35
C PHE A 130 14.35 -15.99 5.51
N GLU A 131 14.73 -17.17 5.98
CA GLU A 131 14.30 -18.42 5.36
C GLU A 131 12.77 -18.58 5.43
N PRO A 132 12.13 -19.28 4.47
CA PRO A 132 10.69 -19.46 4.45
C PRO A 132 10.16 -20.21 5.68
N GLN A 133 9.60 -19.46 6.62
CA GLN A 133 9.04 -19.97 7.87
C GLN A 133 7.85 -19.16 8.39
N TYR A 134 7.45 -18.11 7.66
CA TYR A 134 6.38 -17.21 8.08
C TYR A 134 5.10 -17.47 7.30
N ASN A 135 3.95 -17.50 7.95
CA ASN A 135 2.66 -17.57 7.27
C ASN A 135 2.35 -16.27 6.52
N TYR A 136 2.93 -15.14 6.96
CA TYR A 136 2.78 -13.85 6.32
C TYR A 136 3.95 -12.92 6.65
N ILE A 137 4.32 -12.09 5.69
CA ILE A 137 5.29 -10.98 5.83
C ILE A 137 4.61 -9.74 5.24
N THR A 138 4.59 -8.63 5.98
CA THR A 138 4.05 -7.36 5.45
C THR A 138 5.02 -6.71 4.48
N GLU A 139 4.54 -5.72 3.74
CA GLU A 139 5.40 -4.76 3.07
C GLU A 139 6.46 -4.18 4.03
N TYR A 140 7.61 -3.82 3.46
CA TYR A 140 8.72 -3.26 4.22
C TYR A 140 8.44 -1.81 4.57
N TRP A 141 8.93 -1.39 5.73
CA TRP A 141 8.88 0.01 6.16
C TRP A 141 10.26 0.65 5.96
N PRO A 142 10.45 1.46 4.88
CA PRO A 142 11.76 1.86 4.41
C PRO A 142 12.58 2.66 5.43
N ASP A 143 11.90 3.54 6.16
CA ASP A 143 12.53 4.46 7.11
C ASP A 143 13.02 3.74 8.36
N SER A 144 12.22 2.79 8.89
CA SER A 144 12.58 2.02 10.07
C SER A 144 13.42 0.78 9.78
N LYS A 145 13.47 0.32 8.51
CA LYS A 145 14.08 -0.96 8.10
C LYS A 145 13.50 -2.15 8.88
N LEU A 146 12.18 -2.15 9.01
CA LEU A 146 11.42 -3.19 9.70
C LEU A 146 10.37 -3.79 8.75
N THR A 147 9.89 -4.96 9.10
CA THR A 147 8.65 -5.55 8.59
C THR A 147 7.91 -6.22 9.76
N ALA A 148 6.64 -6.53 9.61
CA ALA A 148 5.94 -7.42 10.53
C ALA A 148 5.76 -8.79 9.89
N VAL A 149 5.97 -9.83 10.70
CA VAL A 149 5.85 -11.23 10.30
C VAL A 149 4.88 -11.97 11.19
N VAL A 150 4.33 -13.07 10.67
CA VAL A 150 3.40 -13.94 11.39
C VAL A 150 3.86 -15.39 11.32
N VAL A 151 3.79 -16.11 12.46
CA VAL A 151 4.07 -17.55 12.58
C VAL A 151 2.95 -18.24 13.35
N ASP A 152 2.57 -19.44 12.91
CA ASP A 152 1.68 -20.46 13.50
C ASP A 152 0.37 -19.92 14.12
N ASP A 153 0.47 -19.31 15.30
CA ASP A 153 -0.64 -18.84 16.14
C ASP A 153 -1.20 -17.48 15.67
N TYR A 154 -0.90 -17.07 14.44
CA TYR A 154 -1.29 -15.78 13.84
C TYR A 154 -0.87 -14.55 14.65
N ARG A 155 0.23 -14.68 15.41
CA ARG A 155 0.80 -13.59 16.20
C ARG A 155 1.81 -12.79 15.38
N TRP A 156 1.73 -11.48 15.51
CA TRP A 156 2.57 -10.53 14.82
C TRP A 156 3.86 -10.26 15.59
N SER A 157 4.98 -10.26 14.90
CA SER A 157 6.29 -9.84 15.43
C SER A 157 6.93 -8.83 14.50
N LEU A 158 7.52 -7.77 15.05
CA LEU A 158 8.34 -6.85 14.26
C LEU A 158 9.72 -7.47 14.03
N ARG A 159 10.23 -7.43 12.79
CA ARG A 159 11.52 -7.99 12.40
C ARG A 159 12.37 -6.96 11.69
N PRO A 160 13.63 -6.77 12.14
CA PRO A 160 14.62 -6.01 11.39
C PRO A 160 14.96 -6.66 10.05
N LEU A 161 15.05 -5.85 9.00
CA LEU A 161 15.46 -6.29 7.66
C LEU A 161 16.96 -6.63 7.57
N ASP A 162 17.70 -6.50 8.68
CA ASP A 162 19.10 -6.96 8.79
C ASP A 162 19.21 -8.46 9.15
N GLY A 163 18.07 -9.18 9.24
CA GLY A 163 18.02 -10.59 9.58
C GLY A 163 18.15 -10.89 11.08
N SER A 164 18.28 -9.88 11.96
CA SER A 164 18.50 -10.11 13.39
C SER A 164 17.22 -10.49 14.16
N ASP A 165 17.34 -11.46 15.07
CA ASP A 165 16.27 -11.90 15.97
C ASP A 165 16.12 -11.03 17.23
N ARG A 166 16.57 -9.77 17.21
CA ARG A 166 16.64 -8.91 18.42
C ARG A 166 15.26 -8.43 18.91
N LEU A 167 14.24 -8.51 18.07
CA LEU A 167 12.86 -8.16 18.41
C LEU A 167 12.05 -9.45 18.51
N GLN A 168 11.66 -9.82 19.73
CA GLN A 168 10.94 -11.08 20.01
C GLN A 168 9.56 -10.85 20.66
N ARG A 169 9.14 -9.60 20.79
CA ARG A 169 7.82 -9.29 21.34
C ARG A 169 6.76 -9.60 20.30
N GLU A 170 5.75 -10.35 20.73
CA GLU A 170 4.61 -10.76 19.90
C GLU A 170 3.35 -9.98 20.27
N PHE A 171 2.51 -9.77 19.27
CA PHE A 171 1.24 -9.05 19.38
C PHE A 171 0.11 -9.85 18.74
N ALA A 172 -1.11 -9.70 19.23
CA ALA A 172 -2.30 -10.24 18.57
C ALA A 172 -2.61 -9.47 17.26
N SER A 173 -2.25 -8.19 17.19
CA SER A 173 -2.37 -7.39 15.97
C SER A 173 -1.36 -6.23 15.95
N THR A 174 -1.04 -5.77 14.75
CA THR A 174 -0.17 -4.61 14.50
C THR A 174 -0.62 -3.86 13.26
N HIS A 175 -0.25 -2.60 13.17
CA HIS A 175 -0.44 -1.78 11.97
C HIS A 175 0.89 -1.27 11.39
N GLN A 176 0.83 -0.39 10.39
CA GLN A 176 1.99 0.09 9.65
C GLN A 176 2.91 0.91 10.55
N GLU A 177 4.23 0.67 10.44
CA GLU A 177 5.21 1.61 10.99
C GLU A 177 5.19 2.91 10.20
N ARG A 178 5.14 4.01 10.94
CA ARG A 178 5.35 5.33 10.38
C ARG A 178 5.82 6.28 11.48
N GLU A 179 6.72 7.20 11.12
CA GLU A 179 7.25 8.22 12.04
C GLU A 179 7.95 7.63 13.28
N GLY A 180 8.52 6.42 13.17
CA GLY A 180 9.22 5.73 14.23
C GLY A 180 8.31 5.02 15.23
N LEU A 181 7.01 4.89 14.94
CA LEU A 181 6.00 4.33 15.83
C LEU A 181 5.19 3.23 15.13
N VAL A 182 4.87 2.20 15.91
CA VAL A 182 4.06 1.06 15.45
C VAL A 182 2.88 0.85 16.38
N PRO A 183 1.62 1.02 15.91
CA PRO A 183 0.45 0.64 16.67
C PRO A 183 0.39 -0.87 16.88
N VAL A 184 0.21 -1.29 18.14
CA VAL A 184 0.21 -2.70 18.52
C VAL A 184 -0.93 -3.02 19.47
N CYS A 185 -1.46 -4.24 19.35
CA CYS A 185 -2.44 -4.83 20.25
C CYS A 185 -1.88 -6.17 20.77
N PRO A 186 -1.46 -6.26 22.04
CA PRO A 186 -0.82 -7.48 22.55
C PRO A 186 -1.75 -8.70 22.63
N GLU A 187 -3.04 -8.47 22.93
CA GLU A 187 -4.04 -9.50 23.20
C GLU A 187 -5.24 -9.39 22.24
N GLN A 188 -5.87 -10.52 21.92
CA GLN A 188 -7.05 -10.54 21.06
C GLN A 188 -8.21 -9.78 21.71
N ASP A 189 -8.88 -8.91 20.95
CA ASP A 189 -9.90 -7.96 21.45
C ASP A 189 -9.39 -7.04 22.58
N GLY A 190 -8.07 -6.94 22.72
CA GLY A 190 -7.39 -6.13 23.71
C GLY A 190 -7.36 -4.65 23.32
N LYS A 191 -6.73 -3.87 24.18
CA LYS A 191 -6.50 -2.46 23.92
C LYS A 191 -5.26 -2.25 23.07
N TRP A 192 -5.26 -1.14 22.36
CA TRP A 192 -4.18 -0.69 21.50
C TRP A 192 -3.33 0.34 22.23
N GLY A 193 -2.03 0.24 21.98
CA GLY A 193 -1.00 1.22 22.30
C GLY A 193 -0.04 1.34 21.12
N TRP A 194 1.15 1.86 21.35
CA TRP A 194 2.21 1.85 20.34
C TRP A 194 3.59 1.79 20.94
N VAL A 195 4.47 1.16 20.18
CA VAL A 195 5.89 0.97 20.49
C VAL A 195 6.76 1.78 19.53
N ASP A 196 8.00 2.03 19.92
CA ASP A 196 9.04 2.51 19.01
C ASP A 196 9.60 1.36 18.15
N THR A 197 10.51 1.68 17.22
CA THR A 197 11.19 0.71 16.34
C THR A 197 12.10 -0.29 17.06
N ARG A 198 12.25 -0.17 18.39
CA ARG A 198 12.96 -1.13 19.25
C ARG A 198 11.97 -1.98 20.05
N CYS A 199 10.69 -1.95 19.71
CA CYS A 199 9.59 -2.58 20.46
C CYS A 199 9.45 -2.08 21.91
N THR A 200 9.93 -0.87 22.22
CA THR A 200 9.78 -0.26 23.55
C THR A 200 8.45 0.49 23.61
N ASP A 201 7.66 0.27 24.66
CA ASP A 201 6.39 0.98 24.85
C ASP A 201 6.61 2.49 24.89
N VAL A 202 5.96 3.20 23.98
CA VAL A 202 5.85 4.67 24.00
C VAL A 202 4.54 5.07 24.65
N VAL A 203 3.46 4.36 24.30
CA VAL A 203 2.15 4.48 24.93
C VAL A 203 1.60 3.10 25.21
N SER A 204 1.33 2.83 26.49
CA SER A 204 0.69 1.59 26.94
C SER A 204 -0.73 1.46 26.40
N GLU A 205 -1.22 0.24 26.35
CA GLU A 205 -2.50 -0.13 25.78
C GLU A 205 -3.67 0.55 26.53
N GLN A 206 -4.33 1.50 25.87
CA GLN A 206 -5.43 2.27 26.49
C GLN A 206 -6.60 2.54 25.53
N PHE A 207 -6.37 2.45 24.23
CA PHE A 207 -7.37 2.72 23.21
C PHE A 207 -8.12 1.43 22.83
N ASP A 208 -9.41 1.52 22.56
CA ASP A 208 -10.22 0.38 22.12
C ASP A 208 -9.98 0.05 20.62
N GLY A 209 -9.22 0.90 19.91
CA GLY A 209 -8.87 0.77 18.50
C GLY A 209 -8.03 1.95 18.02
N THR A 210 -7.37 1.81 16.87
CA THR A 210 -6.57 2.89 16.24
C THR A 210 -6.82 2.95 14.73
N GLY A 211 -6.39 4.05 14.09
CA GLY A 211 -6.17 4.10 12.65
C GLY A 211 -4.97 3.23 12.22
N THR A 212 -4.65 3.25 10.93
CA THR A 212 -3.68 2.32 10.34
C THR A 212 -2.21 2.76 10.47
N ALA A 213 -1.95 4.04 10.75
CA ALA A 213 -0.59 4.56 10.98
C ALA A 213 -0.64 5.94 11.62
N PHE A 214 0.54 6.44 12.02
CA PHE A 214 0.74 7.86 12.31
C PHE A 214 0.86 8.67 11.01
N PHE A 215 0.32 9.87 11.03
CA PHE A 215 0.45 10.85 9.95
C PHE A 215 0.56 12.24 10.57
N ASP A 216 1.64 12.95 10.27
CA ASP A 216 1.96 14.28 10.78
C ASP A 216 1.88 14.34 12.32
N GLY A 217 2.42 13.33 12.99
CA GLY A 217 2.47 13.23 14.45
C GLY A 217 1.14 12.86 15.13
N THR A 218 0.14 12.43 14.36
CA THR A 218 -1.20 12.12 14.89
C THR A 218 -1.72 10.77 14.41
N ILE A 219 -2.59 10.16 15.21
CA ILE A 219 -3.29 8.91 14.86
C ILE A 219 -4.76 8.98 15.30
N ALA A 220 -5.64 8.38 14.51
CA ALA A 220 -7.03 8.20 14.91
C ALA A 220 -7.10 7.14 16.01
N VAL A 221 -7.92 7.37 17.04
CA VAL A 221 -8.07 6.43 18.17
C VAL A 221 -9.52 6.26 18.55
N VAL A 222 -9.88 5.07 19.01
CA VAL A 222 -11.20 4.76 19.57
C VAL A 222 -11.08 4.69 21.09
N THR A 223 -11.94 5.41 21.79
CA THR A 223 -12.12 5.26 23.24
C THR A 223 -13.61 5.32 23.57
N ALA A 224 -14.08 4.40 24.41
CA ALA A 224 -15.50 4.25 24.75
C ALA A 224 -16.39 4.17 23.49
N ASN A 225 -15.98 3.38 22.49
CA ASN A 225 -16.66 3.18 21.20
C ASN A 225 -16.88 4.44 20.37
N ARG A 226 -16.07 5.48 20.57
CA ARG A 226 -16.13 6.72 19.79
C ARG A 226 -14.73 7.14 19.34
N TRP A 227 -14.67 7.71 18.15
CA TRP A 227 -13.43 8.14 17.53
C TRP A 227 -13.00 9.52 18.02
N GLY A 228 -11.68 9.65 18.20
CA GLY A 228 -10.94 10.87 18.48
C GLY A 228 -9.59 10.84 17.78
N VAL A 229 -8.72 11.81 18.11
CA VAL A 229 -7.36 11.92 17.56
C VAL A 229 -6.38 12.03 18.71
N SER A 230 -5.31 11.26 18.67
CA SER A 230 -4.21 11.31 19.62
C SER A 230 -2.93 11.82 18.97
N ASP A 231 -2.10 12.50 19.74
CA ASP A 231 -0.68 12.71 19.40
C ASP A 231 0.15 11.44 19.63
N THR A 232 1.44 11.50 19.30
CA THR A 232 2.44 10.42 19.49
C THR A 232 2.70 10.02 20.94
N ARG A 233 2.21 10.78 21.92
CA ARG A 233 2.38 10.52 23.37
C ARG A 233 1.11 10.03 24.03
N GLY A 234 0.04 9.83 23.27
CA GLY A 234 -1.23 9.31 23.77
C GLY A 234 -2.17 10.40 24.27
N ASN A 235 -1.83 11.68 24.07
CA ASN A 235 -2.70 12.79 24.46
C ASN A 235 -3.79 12.94 23.41
N LEU A 236 -5.05 12.91 23.86
CA LEU A 236 -6.20 13.18 23.00
C LEU A 236 -6.22 14.66 22.59
N LEU A 237 -5.87 14.94 21.34
CA LEU A 237 -6.03 16.25 20.70
C LEU A 237 -7.51 16.54 20.45
N VAL A 238 -8.25 15.51 20.04
CA VAL A 238 -9.70 15.56 19.87
C VAL A 238 -10.35 14.51 20.76
N GLN A 239 -11.13 14.98 21.74
CA GLN A 239 -11.91 14.11 22.61
C GLN A 239 -12.97 13.33 21.82
N GLN A 240 -13.39 12.19 22.37
CA GLN A 240 -14.25 11.27 21.65
C GLN A 240 -15.59 11.91 21.30
N LYS A 241 -15.77 12.22 20.02
CA LYS A 241 -16.95 12.94 19.55
C LYS A 241 -17.59 12.26 18.35
N TYR A 242 -16.81 11.51 17.57
CA TYR A 242 -17.24 11.06 16.25
C TYR A 242 -17.60 9.58 16.22
N ASN A 243 -18.50 9.24 15.30
CA ASN A 243 -18.88 7.86 15.04
C ASN A 243 -17.85 7.14 14.15
N PHE A 244 -17.06 7.90 13.39
CA PHE A 244 -15.95 7.41 12.56
C PHE A 244 -14.97 8.55 12.24
N THR A 245 -13.68 8.25 12.21
CA THR A 245 -12.63 9.07 11.60
C THR A 245 -11.74 8.19 10.72
N GLY A 246 -11.44 8.63 9.51
CA GLY A 246 -10.42 8.02 8.65
C GLY A 246 -9.00 8.48 9.02
N ASP A 247 -8.03 7.93 8.30
CA ASP A 247 -6.63 8.35 8.40
C ASP A 247 -6.42 9.77 7.83
N LEU A 248 -5.28 10.40 8.15
CA LEU A 248 -4.94 11.73 7.61
C LEU A 248 -4.34 11.54 6.22
N HIS A 249 -5.03 12.05 5.21
CA HIS A 249 -4.53 12.09 3.84
C HIS A 249 -4.44 13.55 3.39
N PHE A 250 -3.25 13.97 2.97
CA PHE A 250 -2.96 15.36 2.52
C PHE A 250 -3.44 16.43 3.53
N GLY A 251 -3.16 16.22 4.82
CA GLY A 251 -3.53 17.17 5.88
C GLY A 251 -5.03 17.23 6.20
N ARG A 252 -5.82 16.26 5.73
CA ARG A 252 -7.27 16.16 6.01
C ARG A 252 -7.65 14.77 6.52
N ARG A 253 -8.41 14.72 7.62
CA ARG A 253 -9.04 13.48 8.15
C ARG A 253 -10.53 13.53 7.91
N ARG A 254 -11.06 12.59 7.15
CA ARG A 254 -12.51 12.46 7.01
C ARG A 254 -13.12 12.05 8.35
N PHE A 255 -14.18 12.71 8.78
CA PHE A 255 -14.96 12.32 9.95
C PHE A 255 -16.44 12.21 9.61
N TYR A 256 -17.18 11.45 10.41
CA TYR A 256 -18.62 11.30 10.26
C TYR A 256 -19.34 11.55 11.59
N GLU A 257 -20.32 12.47 11.56
CA GLU A 257 -21.14 12.84 12.72
C GLU A 257 -22.62 13.00 12.35
N GLY A 258 -23.50 12.91 13.34
CA GLY A 258 -24.96 13.03 13.17
C GLY A 258 -25.72 11.76 13.54
N ALA A 259 -27.05 11.80 13.40
CA ALA A 259 -28.01 10.79 13.91
C ALA A 259 -27.98 9.47 13.11
N ALA A 260 -26.81 8.89 13.00
CA ALA A 260 -26.63 7.47 12.72
C ALA A 260 -27.17 6.65 13.90
N LYS A 261 -27.84 5.54 13.60
CA LYS A 261 -27.97 4.49 14.61
C LYS A 261 -26.56 3.94 14.88
N PRO A 262 -26.21 3.56 16.12
CA PRO A 262 -24.95 2.88 16.38
C PRO A 262 -24.75 1.73 15.39
N GLY A 263 -23.62 1.72 14.68
CA GLY A 263 -23.31 0.73 13.64
C GLY A 263 -23.93 0.96 12.26
N THR A 264 -24.61 2.10 11.99
CA THR A 264 -25.07 2.46 10.64
C THR A 264 -24.51 3.79 10.17
N LEU A 265 -24.08 3.86 8.91
CA LEU A 265 -23.72 5.13 8.25
C LEU A 265 -24.94 5.85 7.66
N VAL A 266 -26.14 5.62 8.23
CA VAL A 266 -27.40 6.16 7.71
C VAL A 266 -27.88 7.28 8.63
N GLY A 267 -27.88 8.52 8.15
CA GLY A 267 -28.48 9.68 8.83
C GLY A 267 -27.49 10.72 9.37
N GLY A 268 -26.19 10.48 9.28
CA GLY A 268 -25.12 11.44 9.56
C GLY A 268 -24.51 12.02 8.29
N LYS A 269 -23.53 12.90 8.47
CA LYS A 269 -22.82 13.60 7.41
C LYS A 269 -21.32 13.46 7.60
N TYR A 270 -20.61 13.45 6.47
CA TYR A 270 -19.16 13.52 6.42
C TYR A 270 -18.68 14.97 6.39
N GLY A 271 -17.60 15.22 7.11
CA GLY A 271 -16.78 16.43 7.08
C GLY A 271 -15.30 16.07 7.12
N PHE A 272 -14.43 17.07 7.24
CA PHE A 272 -12.98 16.89 7.30
C PHE A 272 -12.38 17.70 8.45
N LEU A 273 -11.52 17.05 9.22
CA LEU A 273 -10.65 17.68 10.21
C LEU A 273 -9.30 18.01 9.57
N ASP A 274 -8.60 19.01 10.08
CA ASP A 274 -7.19 19.22 9.77
C ASP A 274 -6.29 18.25 10.58
N ALA A 275 -4.96 18.38 10.41
CA ALA A 275 -3.97 17.58 11.15
C ALA A 275 -4.00 17.83 12.67
N ALA A 276 -4.42 19.03 13.12
CA ALA A 276 -4.62 19.32 14.54
C ALA A 276 -5.91 18.68 15.09
N GLY A 277 -6.77 18.16 14.21
CA GLY A 277 -8.06 17.59 14.55
C GLY A 277 -9.19 18.62 14.66
N GLU A 278 -8.94 19.86 14.24
CA GLU A 278 -9.96 20.92 14.18
C GLU A 278 -10.81 20.77 12.93
N ILE A 279 -12.08 21.20 12.98
CA ILE A 279 -12.99 21.08 11.82
C ILE A 279 -12.54 22.05 10.72
N ALA A 280 -11.89 21.52 9.68
CA ALA A 280 -11.54 22.25 8.46
C ALA A 280 -12.76 22.40 7.53
N ILE A 281 -13.53 21.32 7.36
CA ILE A 281 -14.74 21.31 6.53
C ILE A 281 -15.88 20.70 7.37
N PRO A 282 -16.92 21.48 7.72
CA PRO A 282 -18.04 20.99 8.52
C PRO A 282 -18.76 19.80 7.87
N ALA A 283 -19.30 18.93 8.71
CA ALA A 283 -20.04 17.75 8.25
C ALA A 283 -21.30 18.16 7.46
N ARG A 284 -21.28 17.96 6.15
CA ARG A 284 -22.39 18.33 5.25
C ARG A 284 -22.61 17.38 4.06
N PHE A 285 -21.73 16.41 3.86
CA PHE A 285 -21.79 15.48 2.73
C PHE A 285 -22.42 14.14 3.13
N ASP A 286 -23.16 13.50 2.23
CA ASP A 286 -23.78 12.18 2.46
C ASP A 286 -22.78 11.03 2.33
N GLY A 287 -21.69 11.26 1.60
CA GLY A 287 -20.55 10.38 1.44
C GLY A 287 -19.31 11.20 1.12
N ALA A 288 -18.14 10.69 1.47
CA ALA A 288 -16.86 11.31 1.16
C ALA A 288 -15.81 10.22 1.00
N LEU A 289 -14.87 10.41 0.09
CA LEU A 289 -13.56 9.73 0.09
C LEU A 289 -12.54 10.62 0.80
N ASP A 290 -11.37 10.05 1.07
CA ASP A 290 -10.24 10.81 1.59
C ASP A 290 -9.68 11.75 0.50
N PHE A 291 -8.94 12.78 0.92
CA PHE A 291 -8.31 13.69 -0.04
C PHE A 291 -7.25 12.93 -0.85
N ASP A 292 -7.14 13.27 -2.13
CA ASP A 292 -6.05 12.90 -3.03
C ASP A 292 -5.46 14.19 -3.60
N GLY A 293 -4.31 14.59 -3.08
CA GLY A 293 -3.76 15.93 -3.32
C GLY A 293 -4.64 17.02 -2.73
N ASP A 294 -5.14 17.92 -3.57
CA ASP A 294 -5.92 19.10 -3.21
C ASP A 294 -7.44 18.91 -3.32
N ALA A 295 -7.90 17.67 -3.59
CA ALA A 295 -9.30 17.38 -3.83
C ALA A 295 -9.82 16.14 -3.10
N ALA A 296 -11.12 16.16 -2.75
CA ALA A 296 -11.83 14.98 -2.29
C ALA A 296 -13.14 14.78 -3.06
N MET A 297 -13.45 13.51 -3.32
CA MET A 297 -14.73 13.14 -3.92
C MET A 297 -15.79 13.02 -2.82
N VAL A 298 -16.94 13.66 -3.02
CA VAL A 298 -18.05 13.67 -2.06
C VAL A 298 -19.37 13.37 -2.76
N THR A 299 -20.37 12.95 -2.00
CA THR A 299 -21.73 12.78 -2.49
C THR A 299 -22.72 13.64 -1.70
N VAL A 300 -23.75 14.11 -2.39
CA VAL A 300 -24.88 14.84 -1.81
C VAL A 300 -26.17 14.15 -2.26
N GLY A 301 -27.05 13.84 -1.31
CA GLY A 301 -28.23 13.00 -1.52
C GLY A 301 -27.99 11.56 -1.09
N GLN A 302 -29.09 10.81 -0.94
CA GLN A 302 -29.08 9.44 -0.41
C GLN A 302 -29.50 8.43 -1.50
N ARG A 303 -28.92 7.23 -1.46
CA ARG A 303 -29.29 6.09 -2.33
C ARG A 303 -29.21 6.43 -3.83
N ARG A 304 -30.25 6.10 -4.62
CA ARG A 304 -30.26 6.22 -6.09
C ARG A 304 -30.18 7.66 -6.60
N ASP A 305 -30.44 8.64 -5.74
CA ASP A 305 -30.39 10.06 -6.07
C ASP A 305 -29.10 10.73 -5.58
N ALA A 306 -28.16 9.96 -5.02
CA ALA A 306 -26.88 10.48 -4.57
C ALA A 306 -26.07 10.99 -5.77
N LYS A 307 -25.65 12.24 -5.68
CA LYS A 307 -24.91 12.91 -6.73
C LYS A 307 -23.47 13.10 -6.30
N LEU A 308 -22.54 12.70 -7.16
CA LEU A 308 -21.11 12.77 -6.92
C LEU A 308 -20.57 14.15 -7.32
N GLY A 309 -19.67 14.70 -6.52
CA GLY A 309 -18.98 15.95 -6.79
C GLY A 309 -17.55 15.91 -6.27
N TRP A 310 -16.72 16.84 -6.72
CA TRP A 310 -15.36 17.03 -6.18
C TRP A 310 -15.26 18.38 -5.49
N ILE A 311 -14.66 18.37 -4.30
CA ILE A 311 -14.42 19.55 -3.46
C ILE A 311 -12.94 19.83 -3.31
N ASP A 312 -12.58 21.10 -3.18
CA ASP A 312 -11.22 21.55 -2.83
C ASP A 312 -10.95 21.49 -1.32
N GLU A 313 -9.77 21.95 -0.90
CA GLU A 313 -9.31 22.00 0.50
C GLU A 313 -10.18 22.85 1.44
N ASN A 314 -11.01 23.74 0.90
CA ASN A 314 -11.98 24.58 1.62
C ASN A 314 -13.39 23.96 1.61
N GLY A 315 -13.55 22.81 0.94
CA GLY A 315 -14.80 22.11 0.77
C GLY A 315 -15.69 22.69 -0.33
N GLU A 316 -15.18 23.59 -1.18
CA GLU A 316 -15.93 24.19 -2.28
C GLU A 316 -15.94 23.28 -3.51
N PHE A 317 -17.10 23.13 -4.15
CA PHE A 317 -17.22 22.30 -5.34
C PHE A 317 -16.58 22.97 -6.56
N PHE A 318 -15.52 22.37 -7.11
CA PHE A 318 -14.99 22.74 -8.42
C PHE A 318 -15.50 21.82 -9.55
N TRP A 319 -16.05 20.66 -9.21
CA TRP A 319 -16.89 19.86 -10.11
C TRP A 319 -18.19 19.48 -9.41
N LYS A 320 -19.31 20.03 -9.92
CA LYS A 320 -20.60 19.91 -9.24
C LYS A 320 -21.32 18.63 -9.62
N PRO A 321 -22.07 18.04 -8.68
CA PRO A 321 -22.96 16.95 -8.99
C PRO A 321 -24.04 17.39 -9.99
N ASN A 322 -24.02 16.80 -11.20
CA ASN A 322 -24.95 17.17 -12.26
C ASN A 322 -26.41 16.81 -11.91
N ARG A 323 -27.33 17.57 -12.50
CA ARG A 323 -28.74 17.65 -12.11
C ARG A 323 -29.52 16.37 -12.41
#